data_AF-A0A951BEK3-F1
#
_entry.id   AF-A0A951BEK3-F1
#
_cell.length_a   1.000
_cell.length_b   1.000
_cell.length_c   1.000
_cell.angle_alpha   90.00
_cell.angle_beta   90.00
_cell.angle_gamma   90.00
#
_symmetry.space_group_name_H-M   'P 1'
#
loop_
_entity.id
_entity.type
_entity.pdbx_description
1 polymer ?
#
loop_
_entity_poly.entity_id
_entity_poly.type
_entity_poly.pdbx_seq_one_letter_code
_entity_poly.pdbx_strand_id
1 'polypeptide(L)'
;MSMPAALESLYADGKTFLSAGQVRRIGETGNETRVSNEGEDIMTDRPFTAADLETLRQWDTPTICNGLELVVPQRRAVGFTVEPMVAVDRKLKPIVGLARTGLIRARRPAAGRIPPREEWYDYVAAGDLPTIAVIQDIDDRPGYGA
;
A
#
# COMPACT_ATOMS: atom_id res chain seq x y z
N MET A 1 14.03 10.59 -23.98
CA MET A 1 13.28 9.34 -23.72
C MET A 1 12.06 9.73 -22.90
N SER A 2 10.86 9.60 -23.47
CA SER A 2 9.61 10.03 -22.83
C SER A 2 9.15 8.92 -21.88
N MET A 3 8.86 9.29 -20.63
CA MET A 3 8.28 8.41 -19.61
C MET A 3 6.87 7.98 -20.01
N PRO A 4 6.45 6.73 -19.70
CA PRO A 4 5.12 6.24 -20.03
C PRO A 4 4.04 6.98 -19.21
N ALA A 5 2.95 7.39 -19.87
CA ALA A 5 1.81 8.12 -19.30
C ALA A 5 1.17 7.45 -18.06
N ALA A 6 1.44 6.16 -17.87
CA ALA A 6 1.10 5.36 -16.68
C ALA A 6 1.50 6.02 -15.35
N LEU A 7 2.69 6.65 -15.30
CA LEU A 7 3.23 7.26 -14.08
C LEU A 7 2.50 8.56 -13.71
N GLU A 8 2.05 9.35 -14.68
CA GLU A 8 1.26 10.57 -14.42
C GLU A 8 -0.17 10.21 -13.99
N SER A 9 -0.73 9.18 -14.61
CA SER A 9 -2.09 8.69 -14.38
C SER A 9 -2.25 8.06 -12.98
N LEU A 10 -1.28 7.25 -12.52
CA LEU A 10 -1.25 6.69 -11.16
C LEU A 10 -1.30 7.76 -10.04
N TYR A 11 -0.86 8.99 -10.33
CA TYR A 11 -0.72 10.07 -9.35
C TYR A 11 -1.84 11.13 -9.42
N ALA A 12 -2.52 11.29 -10.55
CA ALA A 12 -3.57 12.31 -10.72
C ALA A 12 -4.82 12.07 -9.85
N ASP A 13 -5.12 10.81 -9.50
CA ASP A 13 -6.37 10.45 -8.83
C ASP A 13 -6.30 10.41 -7.29
N GLY A 14 -5.15 10.73 -6.68
CA GLY A 14 -5.05 10.92 -5.22
C GLY A 14 -5.59 9.76 -4.36
N LYS A 15 -5.71 8.54 -4.90
CA LYS A 15 -6.36 7.39 -4.24
C LYS A 15 -5.51 6.12 -4.25
N THR A 16 -4.40 6.10 -4.98
CA THR A 16 -3.43 4.98 -4.93
C THR A 16 -2.13 5.47 -4.31
N PHE A 17 -2.16 5.60 -2.99
CA PHE A 17 -1.05 6.07 -2.18
C PHE A 17 -0.16 4.90 -1.75
N LEU A 18 1.12 4.92 -2.14
CA LEU A 18 2.22 4.51 -1.25
C LEU A 18 2.62 5.75 -0.45
N SER A 19 1.82 6.05 0.57
CA SER A 19 2.27 6.77 1.75
C SER A 19 1.62 6.08 2.92
N ALA A 20 2.37 5.85 4.01
CA ALA A 20 1.80 5.60 5.32
C ALA A 20 0.58 6.52 5.50
N GLY A 21 -0.61 5.93 5.46
CA GLY A 21 -1.85 6.68 5.56
C GLY A 21 -1.79 7.50 6.83
N GLN A 22 -2.10 8.79 6.73
CA GLN A 22 -2.52 9.53 7.91
C GLN A 22 -3.66 8.75 8.56
N VAL A 23 -3.35 8.10 9.69
CA VAL A 23 -4.33 7.51 10.57
C VAL A 23 -5.14 8.66 11.15
N ARG A 24 -6.29 8.97 10.53
CA ARG A 24 -7.31 9.77 11.20
C ARG A 24 -7.80 8.97 12.40
N ARG A 25 -7.67 9.55 13.60
CA ARG A 25 -8.24 9.02 14.84
C ARG A 25 -9.71 8.69 14.61
N ILE A 26 -10.09 7.42 14.75
CA ILE A 26 -11.50 7.02 14.81
C ILE A 26 -11.99 7.44 16.19
N GLY A 27 -12.76 8.53 16.24
CA GLY A 27 -13.24 9.08 17.49
C GLY A 27 -14.01 10.38 17.35
N GLU A 28 -14.82 10.56 16.30
CA GLU A 28 -15.90 11.55 16.30
C GLU A 28 -17.15 10.93 15.64
N THR A 29 -18.22 10.94 16.41
CA THR A 29 -19.57 10.39 16.21
C THR A 29 -20.24 10.81 14.90
N GLY A 30 -20.89 9.86 14.20
CA GLY A 30 -21.77 10.17 13.06
C GLY A 30 -22.38 8.94 12.37
N ASN A 31 -23.56 8.53 12.86
CA ASN A 31 -24.64 7.76 12.24
C ASN A 31 -24.33 6.59 11.27
N GLU A 32 -24.68 5.37 11.71
CA GLU A 32 -24.65 4.13 10.93
C GLU A 32 -25.66 4.17 9.77
N THR A 33 -25.22 3.83 8.56
CA THR A 33 -26.11 3.28 7.52
C THR A 33 -25.44 2.02 6.99
N ARG A 34 -25.99 0.85 7.39
CA ARG A 34 -25.62 -0.45 6.83
C ARG A 34 -26.10 -0.49 5.39
N VAL A 35 -25.19 -0.37 4.43
CA VAL A 35 -25.47 -0.67 3.02
C VAL A 35 -25.08 -2.13 2.80
N SER A 36 -26.09 -2.98 2.64
CA SER A 36 -25.95 -4.31 2.08
C SER A 36 -25.65 -4.17 0.58
N ASN A 37 -24.44 -4.57 0.14
CA ASN A 37 -24.16 -4.70 -1.28
C ASN A 37 -23.93 -6.18 -1.61
N GLU A 38 -24.94 -6.74 -2.26
CA GLU A 38 -24.87 -7.95 -3.09
C GLU A 38 -23.81 -7.73 -4.18
N GLY A 39 -23.14 -8.80 -4.61
CA GLY A 39 -21.94 -8.78 -5.45
C GLY A 39 -22.01 -7.86 -6.68
N GLU A 40 -21.41 -6.68 -6.56
CA GLU A 40 -20.91 -5.88 -7.66
C GLU A 40 -19.45 -6.27 -7.90
N ASP A 41 -19.17 -6.75 -9.11
CA ASP A 41 -17.81 -6.93 -9.61
C ASP A 41 -17.14 -5.54 -9.57
N ILE A 42 -16.28 -5.31 -8.58
CA ILE A 42 -15.60 -4.05 -8.31
C ILE A 42 -14.54 -3.81 -9.39
N MET A 43 -14.99 -3.53 -10.62
CA MET A 43 -14.20 -2.88 -11.64
C MET A 43 -13.90 -1.47 -11.12
N THR A 44 -12.85 -1.38 -10.31
CA THR A 44 -12.44 -0.13 -9.70
C THR A 44 -11.93 0.74 -10.84
N ASP A 45 -12.57 1.88 -11.08
CA ASP A 45 -12.09 2.88 -12.03
C ASP A 45 -10.72 3.38 -11.56
N ARG A 46 -9.66 2.76 -12.09
CA ARG A 46 -8.28 3.05 -11.73
C ARG A 46 -7.62 3.69 -12.94
N PRO A 47 -6.79 4.73 -12.72
CA PRO A 47 -6.10 5.40 -13.81
C PRO A 47 -4.89 4.58 -14.32
N PHE A 48 -4.79 3.29 -14.01
CA PHE A 48 -3.69 2.41 -14.39
C PHE A 48 -4.15 0.97 -14.52
N THR A 49 -3.35 0.18 -15.22
CA THR A 49 -3.65 -1.19 -15.65
C THR A 49 -2.60 -2.17 -15.12
N ALA A 50 -2.85 -3.47 -15.30
CA ALA A 50 -1.85 -4.51 -15.04
C ALA A 50 -0.56 -4.33 -15.86
N ALA A 51 -0.69 -3.86 -17.11
CA ALA A 51 0.46 -3.63 -17.98
C ALA A 51 1.37 -2.50 -17.46
N ASP A 52 0.80 -1.50 -16.79
CA ASP A 52 1.54 -0.43 -16.15
C ASP A 52 2.37 -0.97 -14.97
N LEU A 53 1.80 -1.88 -14.18
CA LEU A 53 2.53 -2.55 -13.08
C LEU A 53 3.68 -3.41 -13.60
N GLU A 54 3.48 -4.16 -14.70
CA GLU A 54 4.56 -4.93 -15.34
C GLU A 54 5.65 -4.03 -15.94
N THR A 55 5.29 -2.83 -16.40
CA THR A 55 6.26 -1.83 -16.86
C THR A 55 7.11 -1.31 -15.71
N LEU A 56 6.49 -0.97 -14.57
CA LEU A 56 7.20 -0.52 -13.38
C LEU A 56 8.13 -1.60 -12.81
N ARG A 57 7.74 -2.88 -12.91
CA ARG A 57 8.53 -4.03 -12.42
C ARG A 57 9.90 -4.18 -13.11
N GLN A 58 10.11 -3.53 -14.26
CA GLN A 58 11.37 -3.58 -15.00
C GLN A 58 12.50 -2.78 -14.32
N TRP A 59 12.17 -1.92 -13.36
CA TRP A 59 13.10 -1.00 -12.72
C TRP A 59 13.27 -1.33 -11.24
N ASP A 60 14.45 -1.05 -10.70
CA ASP A 60 14.71 -1.16 -9.27
C ASP A 60 14.11 0.01 -8.47
N THR A 61 14.00 -0.17 -7.15
CA THR A 61 13.43 0.84 -6.25
C THR A 61 14.18 2.18 -6.33
N PRO A 62 15.53 2.25 -6.31
CA PRO A 62 16.25 3.52 -6.48
C PRO A 62 15.91 4.25 -7.78
N THR A 63 15.77 3.53 -8.90
CA THR A 63 15.43 4.11 -10.20
C THR A 63 14.02 4.70 -10.21
N ILE A 64 13.04 3.99 -9.65
CA ILE A 64 11.66 4.51 -9.51
C ILE A 64 11.65 5.75 -8.60
N CYS A 65 12.32 5.72 -7.45
CA CYS A 65 12.39 6.86 -6.54
C CYS A 65 13.03 8.09 -7.22
N ASN A 66 14.13 7.91 -7.95
CA ASN A 66 14.77 8.99 -8.71
C ASN A 66 13.82 9.57 -9.76
N GLY A 67 13.04 8.72 -10.45
CA GLY A 67 12.00 9.16 -11.38
C GLY A 67 10.90 9.97 -10.69
N LEU A 68 10.44 9.52 -9.52
CA LEU A 68 9.44 10.20 -8.70
C LEU A 68 9.87 11.60 -8.27
N GLU A 69 11.16 11.82 -7.98
CA GLU A 69 11.68 13.16 -7.68
C GLU A 69 11.52 14.15 -8.84
N LEU A 70 11.55 13.65 -10.09
CA LEU A 70 11.40 14.48 -11.29
C LEU A 70 9.93 14.76 -11.59
N VAL A 71 9.06 13.74 -11.48
CA VAL A 71 7.64 13.86 -11.81
C VAL A 71 6.80 14.52 -10.71
N VAL A 72 7.21 14.37 -9.44
CA VAL A 72 6.54 14.97 -8.28
C VAL A 72 7.56 15.64 -7.35
N PRO A 73 8.15 16.79 -7.73
CA PRO A 73 9.23 17.44 -6.98
C PRO A 73 8.88 17.76 -5.52
N GLN A 74 7.60 17.99 -5.22
CA GLN A 74 7.11 18.28 -3.87
C GLN A 74 7.29 17.11 -2.90
N ARG A 75 7.52 15.89 -3.42
CA ARG A 75 7.69 14.66 -2.61
C ARG A 75 9.14 14.22 -2.45
N ARG A 76 10.11 14.99 -2.92
CA ARG A 76 11.54 14.63 -2.83
C ARG A 76 12.02 14.25 -1.42
N ALA A 77 11.40 14.79 -0.37
CA ALA A 77 11.79 14.54 1.03
C ALA A 77 10.75 13.76 1.85
N VAL A 78 9.68 13.23 1.24
CA VAL A 78 8.58 12.58 1.98
C VAL A 78 8.01 11.38 1.21
N GLY A 79 7.44 10.41 1.94
CA GLY A 79 6.75 9.26 1.32
C GLY A 79 7.64 8.05 1.02
N PHE A 80 8.82 7.97 1.63
CA PHE A 80 9.69 6.79 1.62
C PHE A 80 9.94 6.27 3.04
N THR A 81 10.30 5.00 3.15
CA THR A 81 10.70 4.38 4.42
C THR A 81 12.01 4.99 4.91
N VAL A 82 12.06 5.44 6.17
CA VAL A 82 13.27 5.97 6.81
C VAL A 82 14.02 4.92 7.62
N GLU A 83 13.37 3.78 7.89
CA GLU A 83 13.95 2.60 8.53
C GLU A 83 14.32 1.56 7.46
N PRO A 84 15.39 0.77 7.68
CA PRO A 84 15.80 -0.24 6.71
C PRO A 84 14.73 -1.31 6.49
N MET A 85 14.34 -1.52 5.23
CA MET A 85 13.54 -2.67 4.81
C MET A 85 14.42 -3.58 3.94
N VAL A 86 14.68 -4.81 4.42
CA VAL A 86 15.62 -5.73 3.78
C VAL A 86 14.86 -6.89 3.15
N ALA A 87 15.08 -7.11 1.86
CA ALA A 87 14.59 -8.30 1.18
C ALA A 87 15.31 -9.54 1.74
N VAL A 88 14.53 -10.52 2.18
CA VAL A 88 15.06 -11.80 2.71
C VAL A 88 15.89 -12.53 1.66
N ASP A 89 15.41 -12.57 0.41
CA ASP A 89 16.18 -13.06 -0.73
C ASP A 89 16.45 -11.90 -1.71
N ARG A 90 17.71 -11.46 -1.72
CA ARG A 90 18.19 -10.36 -2.57
C ARG A 90 18.34 -10.73 -4.05
N LYS A 91 18.19 -12.01 -4.42
CA LYS A 91 18.26 -12.47 -5.81
C LYS A 91 16.90 -12.40 -6.53
N LEU A 92 15.82 -12.20 -5.77
CA LEU A 92 14.49 -12.04 -6.35
C LEU A 92 14.42 -10.75 -7.17
N LYS A 93 13.61 -10.80 -8.23
CA LYS A 93 13.32 -9.63 -9.06
C LYS A 93 12.49 -8.60 -8.27
N PRO A 94 12.52 -7.31 -8.66
CA PRO A 94 11.61 -6.31 -8.12
C PRO A 94 10.15 -6.79 -8.19
N ILE A 95 9.36 -6.42 -7.19
CA ILE A 95 7.91 -6.67 -7.14
C ILE A 95 7.17 -5.34 -7.16
N VAL A 96 5.98 -5.34 -7.76
CA VAL A 96 5.08 -4.19 -7.85
C VAL A 96 3.65 -4.70 -7.66
N GLY A 97 2.86 -3.96 -6.88
CA GLY A 97 1.48 -4.28 -6.57
C GLY A 97 0.84 -3.22 -5.67
N LEU A 98 -0.48 -3.34 -5.48
CA LEU A 98 -1.26 -2.47 -4.61
C LEU A 98 -1.00 -2.78 -3.14
N ALA A 99 -0.76 -1.74 -2.34
CA ALA A 99 -0.60 -1.91 -0.90
C ALA A 99 -1.93 -2.33 -0.24
N ARG A 100 -1.87 -3.43 0.51
CA ARG A 100 -2.90 -3.84 1.48
C ARG A 100 -2.31 -3.64 2.86
N THR A 101 -2.83 -2.66 3.59
CA THR A 101 -2.20 -2.18 4.81
C THR A 101 -2.80 -2.84 6.05
N GLY A 102 -1.95 -3.22 6.99
CA GLY A 102 -2.34 -3.80 8.26
C GLY A 102 -1.54 -3.21 9.42
N LEU A 103 -2.15 -3.18 10.59
CA LEU A 103 -1.46 -2.84 11.84
C LEU A 103 -1.35 -4.10 12.70
N ILE A 104 -0.19 -4.32 13.29
CA ILE A 104 0.02 -5.36 14.28
C ILE A 104 0.61 -4.78 15.55
N ARG A 105 0.45 -5.54 16.64
CA ARG A 105 1.17 -5.32 17.89
C ARG A 105 1.75 -6.65 18.34
N ALA A 106 3.06 -6.74 18.43
CA ALA A 106 3.77 -8.00 18.68
C ALA A 106 4.20 -8.17 20.14
N ARG A 107 4.48 -7.08 20.86
CA ARG A 107 5.02 -7.10 22.23
C ARG A 107 3.94 -7.07 23.31
N ARG A 108 2.78 -6.48 23.03
CA ARG A 108 1.67 -6.40 23.98
C ARG A 108 0.38 -6.86 23.31
N PRO A 109 -0.60 -7.35 24.09
CA PRO A 109 -1.92 -7.65 23.56
C PRO A 109 -2.52 -6.46 22.80
N ALA A 110 -3.30 -6.75 21.78
CA ALA A 110 -4.02 -5.72 21.04
C ALA A 110 -4.94 -4.94 21.99
N ALA A 111 -4.97 -3.62 21.84
CA ALA A 111 -5.95 -2.79 22.53
C ALA A 111 -7.22 -2.77 21.68
N GLY A 112 -8.14 -3.70 21.91
CA GLY A 112 -9.45 -3.74 21.26
C GLY A 112 -9.72 -5.01 20.45
N ARG A 113 -10.80 -4.96 19.65
CA ARG A 113 -11.21 -6.07 18.79
C ARG A 113 -10.19 -6.27 17.67
N ILE A 114 -9.70 -7.50 17.54
CA ILE A 114 -8.90 -7.93 16.40
C ILE A 114 -9.88 -8.55 15.39
N PRO A 115 -9.86 -8.13 14.10
CA PRO A 115 -10.61 -8.83 13.07
C PRO A 115 -10.20 -10.31 12.99
N PRO A 116 -11.12 -11.22 12.67
CA PRO A 116 -10.78 -12.58 12.31
C PRO A 116 -9.73 -12.63 11.19
N ARG A 117 -8.91 -13.69 11.16
CA ARG A 117 -7.79 -13.79 10.21
C ARG A 117 -8.28 -14.00 8.78
N GLU A 118 -9.40 -14.68 8.63
CA GLU A 118 -10.12 -14.88 7.39
C GLU A 118 -10.47 -13.54 6.73
N GLU A 119 -10.99 -12.57 7.48
CA GLU A 119 -11.30 -11.23 6.95
C GLU A 119 -10.03 -10.52 6.43
N TRP A 120 -8.89 -10.73 7.09
CA TRP A 120 -7.60 -10.22 6.61
C TRP A 120 -7.17 -10.89 5.30
N TYR A 121 -7.31 -12.21 5.19
CA TYR A 121 -6.96 -12.92 3.96
C TYR A 121 -7.87 -12.52 2.80
N ASP A 122 -9.17 -12.39 3.04
CA ASP A 122 -10.13 -11.93 2.04
C ASP A 122 -9.79 -10.51 1.59
N TYR A 123 -9.47 -9.61 2.52
CA TYR A 123 -9.02 -8.26 2.20
C TYR A 123 -7.73 -8.23 1.37
N VAL A 124 -6.74 -9.04 1.72
CA VAL A 124 -5.47 -9.12 0.98
C VAL A 124 -5.68 -9.70 -0.41
N ALA A 125 -6.49 -10.75 -0.54
CA ALA A 125 -6.74 -11.43 -1.80
C ALA A 125 -7.72 -10.67 -2.72
N ALA A 126 -8.53 -9.75 -2.17
CA ALA A 126 -9.50 -8.99 -2.94
C ALA A 126 -8.83 -8.08 -3.98
N GLY A 127 -9.30 -8.16 -5.22
CA GLY A 127 -8.89 -7.31 -6.33
C GLY A 127 -8.44 -8.11 -7.56
N ASP A 128 -8.37 -7.39 -8.67
CA ASP A 128 -8.02 -7.87 -10.02
C ASP A 128 -6.53 -7.63 -10.35
N LEU A 129 -5.77 -6.99 -9.46
CA LEU A 129 -4.37 -6.63 -9.62
C LEU A 129 -3.51 -7.20 -8.48
N PRO A 130 -2.20 -7.46 -8.70
CA PRO A 130 -1.31 -7.96 -7.66
C PRO A 130 -1.31 -7.07 -6.42
N THR A 131 -1.40 -7.67 -5.24
CA THR A 131 -1.38 -6.97 -3.95
C THR A 131 -0.11 -7.26 -3.18
N ILE A 132 0.35 -6.29 -2.39
CA ILE A 132 1.48 -6.41 -1.46
C ILE A 132 0.97 -6.08 -0.06
N ALA A 133 1.09 -7.03 0.87
CA ALA A 133 0.79 -6.79 2.27
C ALA A 133 1.87 -5.89 2.89
N VAL A 134 1.47 -4.73 3.41
CA VAL A 134 2.34 -3.77 4.10
C VAL A 134 1.85 -3.68 5.54
N ILE A 135 2.61 -4.28 6.44
CA ILE A 135 2.22 -4.39 7.85
C ILE A 135 3.13 -3.52 8.70
N GLN A 136 2.54 -2.63 9.49
CA GLN A 136 3.25 -1.82 10.47
C GLN A 136 3.08 -2.40 11.87
N ASP A 137 4.21 -2.69 12.53
CA ASP A 137 4.22 -2.90 13.98
C ASP A 137 4.11 -1.54 14.69
N ILE A 138 3.08 -1.38 15.52
CA ILE A 138 2.82 -0.13 16.24
C ILE A 138 3.45 -0.11 17.64
N ASP A 139 4.23 -1.12 18.01
CA ASP A 139 5.01 -1.10 19.25
C ASP A 139 6.18 -0.10 19.17
N ASP A 140 6.58 0.43 20.33
CA ASP A 140 7.66 1.41 20.51
C ASP A 140 9.05 0.88 20.13
N ARG A 141 9.20 -0.44 20.15
CA ARG A 141 10.32 -1.18 19.63
C ARG A 141 9.73 -2.33 18.82
N PRO A 142 10.23 -2.60 17.60
CA PRO A 142 9.77 -3.74 16.83
C PRO A 142 9.79 -5.03 17.66
N GLY A 143 8.78 -5.88 17.49
CA GLY A 143 8.67 -7.15 18.17
C GLY A 143 9.86 -8.08 17.92
N TYR A 144 9.97 -9.14 18.72
CA TYR A 144 10.99 -10.17 18.51
C TYR A 144 10.80 -10.80 17.12
N GLY A 145 11.81 -10.70 16.25
CA GLY A 145 11.78 -11.26 14.89
C GLY A 145 11.36 -10.29 13.79
N ALA A 146 11.12 -9.00 14.12
CA ALA A 146 11.06 -7.91 13.15
C ALA A 146 12.45 -7.44 12.72
#